data_AF-A0A2D8BAF4-F1
#
_entry.id   AF-A0A2D8BAF4-F1
#
_cell.length_a   1.000
_cell.length_b   1.000
_cell.length_c   1.000
_cell.angle_alpha   90.00
_cell.angle_beta   90.00
_cell.angle_gamma   90.00
#
_symmetry.space_group_name_H-M   'P 1'
#
loop_
_entity.id
_entity.type
_entity.pdbx_description
1 polymer ?
#
loop_
_entity_poly.entity_id
_entity_poly.type
_entity_poly.pdbx_seq_one_letter_code
_entity_poly.pdbx_strand_id
1 'polypeptide(L)'
;MNLIKLLAALCAITLMASGCGRDEEPAVAPSGGAEAQAPAPAGVIEIDGRTWNVVADVQCSVMPGPVVSIAGHAAEDEAVEIVIDYNGAEGPTGVSVTKPDGTVDWTAYASMNFQIERKRVQGAGYFTGTTRGVQKQAEGRFDVDCR
;
A
#
# COMPACT_ATOMS: atom_id res chain seq x y z
N MET A 1 37.21 -39.00 37.81
CA MET A 1 38.06 -38.19 38.71
C MET A 1 38.38 -36.88 38.01
N ASN A 2 38.06 -35.76 38.69
CA ASN A 2 38.49 -34.35 38.56
C ASN A 2 39.12 -33.88 37.23
N LEU A 3 38.55 -32.93 36.46
CA LEU A 3 38.25 -31.51 36.75
C LEU A 3 39.50 -30.61 36.89
N ILE A 4 39.91 -29.97 35.79
CA ILE A 4 40.77 -28.77 35.72
C ILE A 4 40.28 -27.98 34.48
N LYS A 5 39.42 -26.96 34.52
CA LYS A 5 39.48 -25.59 35.10
C LYS A 5 40.61 -24.70 34.54
N LEU A 6 40.17 -23.51 34.09
CA LEU A 6 40.88 -22.22 34.09
C LEU A 6 41.97 -22.03 33.02
N LEU A 7 42.26 -20.84 32.49
CA LEU A 7 41.68 -19.49 32.46
C LEU A 7 42.65 -18.67 31.55
N ALA A 8 42.25 -17.44 31.22
CA ALA A 8 43.11 -16.31 30.82
C ALA A 8 43.63 -16.32 29.37
N ALA A 9 43.04 -15.52 28.47
CA ALA A 9 43.17 -14.06 28.37
C ALA A 9 44.60 -13.62 28.06
N LEU A 10 44.82 -13.16 26.82
CA LEU A 10 45.75 -12.06 26.57
C LEU A 10 45.28 -11.26 25.36
N CYS A 11 45.05 -9.98 25.61
CA CYS A 11 44.79 -8.93 24.66
C CYS A 11 46.15 -8.29 24.28
N ALA A 12 46.44 -8.08 23.00
CA ALA A 12 47.17 -6.91 22.49
C ALA A 12 47.48 -7.04 20.98
N ILE A 13 46.65 -6.37 20.18
CA ILE A 13 46.96 -5.45 19.08
C ILE A 13 48.34 -5.61 18.40
N THR A 14 48.32 -5.83 17.08
CA THR A 14 49.33 -5.24 16.18
C THR A 14 48.68 -4.86 14.86
N LEU A 15 48.53 -3.56 14.63
CA LEU A 15 48.33 -2.97 13.32
C LEU A 15 49.71 -2.78 12.67
N MET A 16 49.88 -3.24 11.42
CA MET A 16 50.33 -2.42 10.28
C MET A 16 50.90 -3.28 9.13
N ALA A 17 50.26 -3.06 7.97
CA ALA A 17 50.86 -2.84 6.66
C ALA A 17 51.47 -4.00 5.83
N SER A 18 50.87 -4.10 4.63
CA SER A 18 51.42 -4.51 3.33
C SER A 18 51.77 -5.98 3.07
N GLY A 19 51.00 -6.60 2.18
CA GLY A 19 51.41 -7.78 1.42
C GLY A 19 50.26 -8.74 1.14
N CYS A 20 49.81 -8.79 -0.12
CA CYS A 20 48.68 -9.58 -0.59
C CYS A 20 48.75 -11.06 -0.19
N GLY A 21 47.65 -11.58 0.34
CA GLY A 21 47.39 -13.01 0.41
C GLY A 21 46.65 -13.41 1.68
N ARG A 22 45.32 -13.42 1.63
CA ARG A 22 44.48 -14.52 2.13
C ARG A 22 42.99 -14.21 1.97
N ASP A 23 42.30 -15.24 1.53
CA ASP A 23 40.87 -15.50 1.46
C ASP A 23 40.02 -14.58 2.36
N GLU A 24 39.31 -13.67 1.70
CA GLU A 24 38.26 -12.86 2.31
C GLU A 24 36.98 -13.71 2.31
N GLU A 25 36.68 -14.29 3.48
CA GLU A 25 35.34 -14.79 3.79
C GLU A 25 34.37 -13.63 3.58
N PRO A 26 33.36 -13.75 2.71
CA PRO A 26 32.44 -12.65 2.47
C PRO A 26 31.68 -12.37 3.75
N ALA A 27 31.99 -11.23 4.36
CA ALA A 27 31.14 -10.58 5.31
C ALA A 27 29.75 -10.50 4.68
N VAL A 28 28.82 -11.28 5.22
CA VAL A 28 27.40 -11.16 4.90
C VAL A 28 27.01 -9.75 5.33
N ALA A 29 27.00 -8.83 4.37
CA ALA A 29 26.42 -7.52 4.52
C ALA A 29 24.99 -7.72 5.04
N PRO A 30 24.51 -6.90 6.00
CA PRO A 30 23.10 -6.90 6.32
C PRO A 30 22.35 -6.53 5.04
N SER A 31 21.71 -7.52 4.43
CA SER A 31 20.80 -7.36 3.32
C SER A 31 19.82 -6.26 3.71
N GLY A 32 19.82 -5.18 2.94
CA GLY A 32 19.05 -3.99 3.19
C GLY A 32 17.63 -4.36 3.61
N GLY A 33 17.25 -3.91 4.81
CA GLY A 33 15.85 -3.67 5.06
C GLY A 33 15.42 -2.70 3.95
N ALA A 34 14.59 -3.16 3.03
CA ALA A 34 13.76 -2.24 2.29
C ALA A 34 13.05 -1.43 3.37
N GLU A 35 13.47 -0.17 3.56
CA GLU A 35 12.65 0.80 4.26
C GLU A 35 11.29 0.68 3.59
N ALA A 36 10.30 0.13 4.32
CA ALA A 36 8.93 0.14 3.88
C ALA A 36 8.65 1.61 3.59
N GLN A 37 8.58 1.97 2.31
CA GLN A 37 8.22 3.32 1.90
C GLN A 37 6.90 3.59 2.60
N ALA A 38 6.90 4.59 3.48
CA ALA A 38 5.68 5.03 4.14
C ALA A 38 4.61 5.19 3.04
N PRO A 39 3.43 4.60 3.20
CA PRO A 39 2.48 4.53 2.12
C PRO A 39 2.13 5.95 1.69
N ALA A 40 2.27 6.21 0.39
CA ALA A 40 2.21 7.56 -0.14
C ALA A 40 0.75 8.02 -0.25
N PRO A 41 0.44 9.29 0.07
CA PRO A 41 -0.85 9.88 -0.28
C PRO A 41 -1.12 9.69 -1.77
N ALA A 42 -2.20 8.99 -2.08
CA ALA A 42 -2.54 8.59 -3.43
C ALA A 42 -3.60 9.52 -4.03
N GLY A 43 -4.52 10.07 -3.25
CA GLY A 43 -5.54 10.96 -3.79
C GLY A 43 -6.74 11.15 -2.88
N VAL A 44 -7.90 11.42 -3.49
CA VAL A 44 -9.15 11.68 -2.74
C VAL A 44 -10.34 10.97 -3.36
N ILE A 45 -11.28 10.59 -2.50
CA ILE A 45 -12.64 10.20 -2.85
C ILE A 45 -13.61 11.16 -2.16
N GLU A 46 -14.62 11.62 -2.87
CA GLU A 46 -15.69 12.46 -2.33
C GLU A 46 -17.06 11.83 -2.61
N ILE A 47 -17.87 11.62 -1.59
CA ILE A 47 -19.21 10.99 -1.67
C ILE A 47 -20.09 11.64 -0.60
N ASP A 48 -21.30 12.09 -0.98
CA ASP A 48 -22.27 12.71 -0.05
C ASP A 48 -21.66 13.86 0.79
N GLY A 49 -20.71 14.62 0.21
CA GLY A 49 -20.01 15.71 0.87
C GLY A 49 -18.94 15.29 1.90
N ARG A 50 -18.68 13.99 2.06
CA ARG A 50 -17.55 13.47 2.84
C ARG A 50 -16.37 13.23 1.91
N THR A 51 -15.17 13.58 2.39
CA THR A 51 -13.90 13.33 1.71
C THR A 51 -13.13 12.24 2.44
N TRP A 52 -12.57 11.29 1.70
CA TRP A 52 -11.59 10.31 2.18
C TRP A 52 -10.27 10.58 1.48
N ASN A 53 -9.22 10.83 2.25
CA ASN A 53 -7.87 10.92 1.69
C ASN A 53 -7.33 9.49 1.55
N VAL A 54 -7.00 9.10 0.33
CA VAL A 54 -6.56 7.73 0.02
C VAL A 54 -5.06 7.63 0.22
N VAL A 55 -4.65 6.61 0.97
CA VAL A 55 -3.26 6.15 1.09
C VAL A 55 -3.20 4.77 0.43
N ALA A 56 -2.32 4.60 -0.56
CA ALA A 56 -2.24 3.34 -1.29
C ALA A 56 -1.24 2.37 -0.62
N ASP A 57 -1.71 1.20 -0.20
CA ASP A 57 -0.89 0.23 0.55
C ASP A 57 -0.32 -0.86 -0.34
N VAL A 58 -1.18 -1.40 -1.20
CA VAL A 58 -0.88 -2.59 -1.97
C VAL A 58 -1.40 -2.33 -3.36
N GLN A 59 -0.45 -2.02 -4.24
CA GLN A 59 -0.66 -2.00 -5.69
C GLN A 59 -1.44 -0.77 -6.15
N CYS A 60 -0.73 0.16 -6.79
CA CYS A 60 -1.32 0.81 -7.95
C CYS A 60 -0.58 0.34 -9.20
N SER A 61 -1.22 -0.59 -9.91
CA SER A 61 -0.68 -1.15 -11.14
C SER A 61 -1.61 -0.77 -12.29
N VAL A 62 -1.11 0.10 -13.17
CA VAL A 62 -1.66 0.25 -14.51
C VAL A 62 -0.96 -0.80 -15.37
N MET A 63 -1.57 -1.99 -15.48
CA MET A 63 -1.06 -3.07 -16.32
C MET A 63 -1.07 -2.64 -17.80
N PRO A 64 -0.27 -3.24 -18.71
CA PRO A 64 -0.36 -2.92 -20.14
C PRO A 64 -1.80 -3.15 -20.64
N GLY A 65 -2.53 -2.05 -20.84
CA GLY A 65 -3.98 -2.03 -21.04
C GLY A 65 -4.64 -0.97 -20.16
N PRO A 66 -5.98 -0.85 -20.15
CA PRO A 66 -6.64 0.17 -19.37
C PRO A 66 -6.92 -0.31 -17.93
N VAL A 67 -6.41 -1.46 -17.47
CA VAL A 67 -6.77 -2.06 -16.16
C VAL A 67 -6.09 -1.32 -15.00
N VAL A 68 -6.88 -1.01 -13.96
CA VAL A 68 -6.45 -0.40 -12.69
C VAL A 68 -6.93 -1.26 -11.54
N SER A 69 -6.05 -1.49 -10.56
CA SER A 69 -6.44 -1.98 -9.23
C SER A 69 -5.66 -1.17 -8.21
N ILE A 70 -6.38 -0.52 -7.31
CA ILE A 70 -5.86 0.28 -6.20
C ILE A 70 -6.50 -0.28 -4.93
N ALA A 71 -5.67 -0.81 -4.02
CA ALA A 71 -6.08 -1.19 -2.67
C ALA A 71 -5.29 -0.37 -1.65
N GLY A 72 -6.02 0.26 -0.72
CA GLY A 72 -5.43 1.13 0.30
C GLY A 72 -6.40 1.41 1.44
N HIS A 73 -6.11 2.47 2.19
CA HIS A 73 -6.92 2.90 3.32
C HIS A 73 -7.19 4.40 3.33
N ALA A 74 -8.11 4.83 4.20
CA ALA A 74 -8.34 6.24 4.49
C ALA A 74 -7.24 6.78 5.43
N ALA A 75 -6.60 7.90 5.09
CA ALA A 75 -5.53 8.50 5.89
C ALA A 75 -5.95 8.83 7.33
N GLU A 76 -7.26 9.01 7.57
CA GLU A 76 -7.81 9.30 8.88
C GLU A 76 -8.01 8.04 9.75
N ASP A 77 -8.08 6.85 9.13
CA ASP A 77 -8.29 5.56 9.78
C ASP A 77 -7.82 4.42 8.88
N GLU A 78 -6.66 3.83 9.22
CA GLU A 78 -6.05 2.72 8.47
C GLU A 78 -6.93 1.45 8.42
N ALA A 79 -7.93 1.34 9.31
CA ALA A 79 -8.86 0.23 9.31
C ALA A 79 -10.05 0.42 8.34
N VAL A 80 -10.16 1.60 7.69
CA VAL A 80 -11.11 1.83 6.59
C VAL A 80 -10.43 1.47 5.27
N GLU A 81 -10.87 0.38 4.66
CA GLU A 81 -10.36 -0.10 3.39
C GLU A 81 -11.01 0.65 2.21
N ILE A 82 -10.20 1.00 1.22
CA ILE A 82 -10.61 1.65 -0.02
C ILE A 82 -10.10 0.82 -1.20
N VAL A 83 -11.01 0.42 -2.07
CA VAL A 83 -10.69 -0.33 -3.29
C VAL A 83 -11.23 0.42 -4.50
N ILE A 84 -10.40 0.59 -5.52
CA ILE A 84 -10.76 1.12 -6.84
C ILE A 84 -10.29 0.12 -7.89
N ASP A 85 -11.24 -0.52 -8.56
CA ASP A 85 -10.96 -1.50 -9.60
C ASP A 85 -11.59 -1.07 -10.92
N TYR A 86 -10.81 -1.13 -11.99
CA TYR A 86 -11.28 -0.92 -13.35
C TYR A 86 -10.69 -1.99 -14.25
N ASN A 87 -11.54 -2.77 -14.91
CA ASN A 87 -11.09 -3.88 -15.75
C ASN A 87 -11.35 -3.65 -17.25
N GLY A 88 -11.39 -2.38 -17.69
CA GLY A 88 -11.60 -2.04 -19.10
C GLY A 88 -13.02 -2.31 -19.58
N ALA A 89 -13.25 -3.55 -20.00
CA ALA A 89 -14.49 -4.02 -20.61
C ALA A 89 -15.00 -5.36 -20.02
N GLU A 90 -14.26 -6.00 -19.12
CA GLU A 90 -14.57 -7.34 -18.62
C GLU A 90 -14.94 -7.29 -17.13
N GLY A 91 -16.23 -7.37 -16.81
CA GLY A 91 -16.70 -7.50 -15.41
C GLY A 91 -16.87 -6.19 -14.64
N PRO A 92 -17.29 -6.28 -13.37
CA PRO A 92 -17.66 -5.11 -12.57
C PRO A 92 -16.43 -4.25 -12.30
N THR A 93 -16.55 -3.00 -12.68
CA THR A 93 -15.60 -1.91 -12.49
C THR A 93 -16.22 -0.99 -11.45
N GLY A 94 -15.46 -0.53 -10.45
CA GLY A 94 -16.07 0.23 -9.36
C GLY A 94 -15.14 0.71 -8.26
N VAL A 95 -15.77 1.28 -7.24
CA VAL A 95 -15.14 1.78 -6.03
C VAL A 95 -15.89 1.25 -4.82
N SER A 96 -15.18 0.89 -3.76
CA SER A 96 -15.76 0.58 -2.45
C SER A 96 -14.99 1.26 -1.33
N VAL A 97 -15.73 1.61 -0.28
CA VAL A 97 -15.21 2.07 1.01
C VAL A 97 -15.80 1.15 2.08
N THR A 98 -14.95 0.40 2.76
CA THR A 98 -15.34 -0.64 3.73
C THR A 98 -14.87 -0.23 5.12
N LYS A 99 -15.74 -0.38 6.12
CA LYS A 99 -15.45 -0.06 7.51
C LYS A 99 -14.62 -1.15 8.19
N PRO A 100 -14.02 -0.86 9.35
CA PRO A 100 -13.26 -1.84 10.13
C PRO A 100 -14.05 -3.10 10.51
N ASP A 101 -15.39 -3.00 10.59
CA ASP A 101 -16.29 -4.13 10.89
C ASP A 101 -16.63 -4.99 9.66
N GLY A 102 -16.02 -4.70 8.49
CA GLY A 102 -16.26 -5.38 7.23
C GLY A 102 -17.53 -4.94 6.50
N THR A 103 -18.29 -3.99 7.06
CA THR A 103 -19.47 -3.45 6.37
C THR A 103 -19.07 -2.45 5.29
N VAL A 104 -19.67 -2.58 4.11
CA VAL A 104 -19.47 -1.61 3.03
C VAL A 104 -20.20 -0.31 3.40
N ASP A 105 -19.43 0.78 3.59
CA ASP A 105 -19.98 2.12 3.80
C ASP A 105 -20.58 2.65 2.51
N TRP A 106 -19.81 2.56 1.43
CA TRP A 106 -20.17 3.03 0.09
C TRP A 106 -19.62 2.11 -1.00
N THR A 107 -20.38 1.96 -2.09
CA THR A 107 -19.92 1.27 -3.29
C THR A 107 -20.54 1.86 -4.56
N ALA A 108 -19.80 1.84 -5.66
CA ALA A 108 -20.31 2.17 -6.99
C ALA A 108 -19.70 1.22 -8.00
N TYR A 109 -20.52 0.45 -8.73
CA TYR A 109 -20.05 -0.44 -9.80
C TYR A 109 -20.56 0.03 -11.18
N ALA A 110 -21.83 -0.21 -11.48
CA ALA A 110 -22.38 -0.01 -12.83
C ALA A 110 -22.56 1.46 -13.27
N SER A 111 -22.43 2.42 -12.35
CA SER A 111 -22.69 3.85 -12.59
C SER A 111 -21.42 4.66 -12.85
N MET A 112 -20.25 4.05 -12.73
CA MET A 112 -18.98 4.75 -12.72
C MET A 112 -18.43 4.98 -14.13
N ASN A 113 -18.05 6.23 -14.41
CA ASN A 113 -17.22 6.58 -15.56
C ASN A 113 -15.78 6.75 -15.09
N PHE A 114 -14.83 6.18 -15.82
CA PHE A 114 -13.41 6.23 -15.51
C PHE A 114 -12.65 6.98 -16.60
N GLN A 115 -11.65 7.75 -16.18
CA GLN A 115 -10.65 8.38 -17.04
C GLN A 115 -9.27 8.02 -16.51
N ILE A 116 -8.45 7.38 -17.35
CA ILE A 116 -7.12 6.91 -16.98
C ILE A 116 -6.10 7.59 -17.87
N GLU A 117 -5.21 8.36 -17.26
CA GLU A 117 -4.11 9.05 -17.93
C GLU A 117 -2.79 8.69 -17.25
N ARG A 118 -2.05 7.77 -17.87
CA ARG A 118 -0.77 7.24 -17.35
C ARG A 118 -0.96 6.64 -15.95
N LYS A 119 -0.53 7.35 -14.90
CA LYS A 119 -0.61 6.95 -13.49
C LYS A 119 -1.78 7.61 -12.76
N ARG A 120 -2.51 8.52 -13.40
CA ARG A 120 -3.66 9.20 -12.80
C ARG A 120 -4.95 8.49 -13.20
N VAL A 121 -5.78 8.20 -12.22
CA VAL A 121 -7.07 7.51 -12.36
C VAL A 121 -8.14 8.40 -11.74
N GLN A 122 -9.11 8.78 -12.55
CA GLN A 122 -10.22 9.62 -12.13
C GLN A 122 -11.53 8.92 -12.45
N GLY A 123 -12.56 9.22 -11.67
CA GLY A 123 -13.89 8.74 -12.00
C GLY A 123 -15.00 9.43 -11.23
N ALA A 124 -16.21 9.25 -11.72
CA ALA A 124 -17.43 9.78 -11.12
C ALA A 124 -18.63 8.88 -11.41
N GLY A 125 -19.56 8.82 -10.46
CA GLY A 125 -20.77 8.02 -10.59
C GLY A 125 -21.66 8.08 -9.35
N TYR A 126 -22.62 7.17 -9.28
CA TYR A 126 -23.55 7.06 -8.16
C TYR A 126 -23.13 5.94 -7.21
N PHE A 127 -22.83 6.34 -5.99
CA PHE A 127 -22.52 5.44 -4.88
C PHE A 127 -23.79 5.06 -4.15
N THR A 128 -23.89 3.80 -3.76
CA THR A 128 -24.90 3.29 -2.83
C THR A 128 -24.22 2.88 -1.54
N GLY A 129 -24.86 3.18 -0.41
CA GLY A 129 -24.30 2.94 0.91
C GLY A 129 -25.37 2.78 1.97
N THR A 130 -24.97 2.36 3.17
CA THR A 130 -25.88 2.29 4.32
C THR A 130 -25.41 3.21 5.43
N THR A 131 -26.16 4.27 5.68
CA THR A 131 -25.87 5.23 6.76
C THR A 131 -26.95 5.09 7.83
N ARG A 132 -26.54 4.75 9.06
CA ARG A 132 -27.46 4.59 10.22
C ARG A 132 -28.63 3.63 9.92
N GLY A 133 -28.37 2.55 9.19
CA GLY A 133 -29.37 1.54 8.82
C GLY A 133 -30.30 1.92 7.67
N VAL A 134 -30.09 3.08 7.03
CA VAL A 134 -30.87 3.52 5.87
C VAL A 134 -30.02 3.44 4.62
N GLN A 135 -30.56 2.81 3.57
CA GLN A 135 -29.92 2.80 2.26
C GLN A 135 -29.95 4.21 1.66
N LYS A 136 -28.80 4.68 1.22
CA LYS A 136 -28.62 5.99 0.59
C LYS A 136 -27.99 5.83 -0.78
N GLN A 137 -28.28 6.78 -1.65
CA GLN A 137 -27.58 6.97 -2.91
C GLN A 137 -27.05 8.41 -2.96
N ALA A 138 -25.81 8.58 -3.41
CA ALA A 138 -25.19 9.88 -3.56
C ALA A 138 -24.28 9.89 -4.79
N GLU A 139 -24.11 11.07 -5.38
CA GLU A 139 -23.04 11.28 -6.34
C GLU A 139 -21.70 11.24 -5.61
N GLY A 140 -20.70 10.68 -6.29
CA GLY A 140 -19.34 10.72 -5.83
C GLY A 140 -18.33 10.76 -6.97
N ARG A 141 -17.12 11.17 -6.61
CA ARG A 141 -15.99 11.30 -7.53
C ARG A 141 -14.70 10.91 -6.83
N PHE A 142 -13.69 10.55 -7.62
CA PHE A 142 -12.37 10.27 -7.12
C PHE A 142 -11.29 10.75 -8.09
N ASP A 143 -10.11 11.04 -7.55
CA ASP A 143 -8.90 11.40 -8.29
C ASP A 143 -7.70 10.85 -7.54
N VAL A 144 -7.05 9.85 -8.13
CA VAL A 144 -5.93 9.11 -7.53
C VAL A 144 -4.73 9.11 -8.48
N ASP A 145 -3.55 9.40 -7.93
CA ASP A 145 -2.27 9.41 -8.62
C ASP A 145 -1.34 8.32 -8.05
N CYS A 146 -1.00 7.38 -8.91
CA CYS A 146 -0.31 6.14 -8.59
C CYS A 146 1.21 6.26 -8.70
N ARG A 147 1.81 7.26 -8.04
CA ARG A 147 3.23 7.58 -8.21
C ARG A 147 4.16 6.58 -7.57
#